data_AF-A0A1E5ADX5-F1
#
_entry.id   AF-A0A1E5ADX5-F1
#
_cell.length_a   1.000
_cell.length_b   1.000
_cell.length_c   1.000
_cell.angle_alpha   90.00
_cell.angle_beta   90.00
_cell.angle_gamma   90.00
#
_symmetry.space_group_name_H-M   'P 1'
#
loop_
_entity.id
_entity.type
_entity.pdbx_description
1 polymer ?
#
loop_
_entity_poly.entity_id
_entity_poly.type
_entity_poly.pdbx_seq_one_letter_code
_entity_poly.pdbx_strand_id
1 'polypeptide(L)'
;MIVQAGQPDTIIDWLTKQTPETWHRVVMTWNYDHEDKVLSWILTQEKCDKGTAARVFDVEGLGHWLGDDTLVRDPNHLCSIILNNWGRYGSCEFNHSPQDEKEILERTQKHMANGMYVGTPILEVVQYVGSRDAVSEFEAEDGKIVVAFDHWTKTNGIEITN
;
A
#
# COMPACT_ATOMS: atom_id res chain seq x y z
N MET A 1 -19.75 1.60 -9.55
CA MET A 1 -18.80 0.50 -9.76
C MET A 1 -18.12 0.69 -11.10
N ILE A 2 -16.79 0.59 -11.13
CA ILE A 2 -15.94 0.90 -12.30
C ILE A 2 -15.28 -0.39 -12.85
N VAL A 3 -14.69 -1.21 -11.97
CA VAL A 3 -14.08 -2.51 -12.33
C VAL A 3 -14.54 -3.59 -11.34
N GLN A 4 -14.76 -4.81 -11.82
CA GLN A 4 -15.18 -5.96 -11.01
C GLN A 4 -14.00 -6.64 -10.30
N ALA A 5 -14.28 -7.38 -9.22
CA ALA A 5 -13.31 -8.24 -8.56
C ALA A 5 -12.89 -9.43 -9.44
N GLY A 6 -11.72 -10.00 -9.15
CA GLY A 6 -11.16 -11.15 -9.90
C GLY A 6 -10.71 -10.80 -11.33
N GLN A 7 -10.47 -9.52 -11.61
CA GLN A 7 -10.02 -9.01 -12.90
C GLN A 7 -8.75 -8.16 -12.74
N PRO A 8 -7.64 -8.73 -12.24
CA PRO A 8 -6.44 -7.96 -11.92
C PRO A 8 -5.87 -7.20 -13.13
N ASP A 9 -5.92 -7.79 -14.33
CA ASP A 9 -5.44 -7.14 -15.56
C ASP A 9 -6.31 -5.94 -15.93
N THR A 10 -7.63 -6.06 -15.81
CA THR A 10 -8.55 -4.93 -16.05
C THR A 10 -8.35 -3.80 -15.04
N ILE A 11 -8.10 -4.15 -13.78
CA ILE A 11 -7.80 -3.16 -12.72
C ILE A 11 -6.49 -2.45 -13.04
N ILE A 12 -5.44 -3.19 -13.41
CA ILE A 12 -4.15 -2.62 -13.81
C ILE A 12 -4.30 -1.70 -15.02
N ASP A 13 -4.98 -2.16 -16.08
CA ASP A 13 -5.24 -1.36 -17.28
C ASP A 13 -5.97 -0.06 -16.95
N TRP A 14 -6.91 -0.09 -16.00
CA TRP A 14 -7.59 1.09 -15.51
C TRP A 14 -6.65 2.00 -14.69
N LEU A 15 -5.86 1.42 -13.77
CA LEU A 15 -4.90 2.15 -12.92
C LEU A 15 -3.81 2.84 -13.72
N THR A 16 -3.41 2.30 -14.89
CA THR A 16 -2.40 2.94 -15.77
C THR A 16 -2.79 4.37 -16.20
N LYS A 17 -4.09 4.68 -16.16
CA LYS A 17 -4.66 5.98 -16.56
C LYS A 17 -4.90 6.91 -15.37
N GLN A 18 -4.61 6.45 -14.15
CA GLN A 18 -4.87 7.17 -12.91
C GLN A 18 -3.61 7.83 -12.34
N THR A 19 -3.80 8.64 -11.30
CA THR A 19 -2.72 9.34 -10.59
C THR A 19 -2.19 8.51 -9.40
N PRO A 20 -0.99 8.83 -8.88
CA PRO A 20 -0.50 8.25 -7.63
C PRO A 20 -1.44 8.41 -6.44
N GLU A 21 -2.25 9.48 -6.40
CA GLU A 21 -3.27 9.67 -5.35
C GLU A 21 -4.35 8.60 -5.41
N THR A 22 -4.84 8.28 -6.62
CA THR A 22 -5.80 7.20 -6.81
C THR A 22 -5.19 5.85 -6.46
N TRP A 23 -3.94 5.59 -6.82
CA TRP A 23 -3.26 4.36 -6.45
C TRP A 23 -3.15 4.23 -4.93
N HIS A 24 -2.77 5.31 -4.25
CA HIS A 24 -2.70 5.34 -2.80
C HIS A 24 -4.07 5.07 -2.17
N ARG A 25 -5.12 5.73 -2.65
CA ARG A 25 -6.48 5.54 -2.13
C ARG A 25 -6.97 4.11 -2.32
N VAL A 26 -6.69 3.49 -3.48
CA VAL A 26 -6.98 2.08 -3.75
C VAL A 26 -6.24 1.17 -2.77
N VAL A 27 -4.96 1.42 -2.52
CA VAL A 27 -4.13 0.62 -1.59
C VAL A 27 -4.61 0.74 -0.13
N MET A 28 -5.13 1.92 0.26
CA MET A 28 -5.66 2.14 1.61
C MET A 28 -6.89 1.28 1.92
N THR A 29 -7.74 1.04 0.91
CA THR A 29 -9.00 0.29 1.05
C THR A 29 -8.99 -1.07 0.34
N TRP A 30 -7.83 -1.50 -0.16
CA TRP A 30 -7.68 -2.80 -0.80
C TRP A 30 -7.99 -3.91 0.21
N ASN A 31 -8.68 -4.95 -0.26
CA ASN A 31 -8.82 -6.18 0.52
C ASN A 31 -7.60 -7.06 0.20
N TYR A 32 -6.69 -7.19 1.16
CA TYR A 32 -5.41 -7.88 1.01
C TYR A 32 -5.54 -9.41 0.97
N ASP A 33 -6.74 -9.96 1.20
CA ASP A 33 -7.02 -11.37 0.91
C ASP A 33 -7.22 -11.64 -0.60
N HIS A 34 -7.26 -10.60 -1.43
CA HIS A 34 -7.29 -10.70 -2.89
C HIS A 34 -5.90 -10.67 -3.54
N GLU A 35 -5.85 -10.95 -4.83
CA GLU A 35 -4.63 -11.16 -5.60
C GLU A 35 -3.59 -10.01 -5.52
N ASP A 36 -2.37 -10.35 -5.09
CA ASP A 36 -1.19 -9.47 -5.01
C ASP A 36 -0.80 -8.80 -6.33
N LYS A 37 -1.27 -9.32 -7.46
CA LYS A 37 -0.86 -8.87 -8.80
C LYS A 37 -1.08 -7.36 -8.98
N VAL A 38 -2.16 -6.80 -8.46
CA VAL A 38 -2.45 -5.36 -8.52
C VAL A 38 -1.46 -4.58 -7.66
N LEU A 39 -1.22 -5.01 -6.42
CA LEU A 39 -0.28 -4.36 -5.50
C LEU A 39 1.16 -4.42 -6.03
N SER A 40 1.59 -5.58 -6.51
CA SER A 40 2.90 -5.78 -7.15
C SER A 40 3.08 -4.87 -8.36
N TRP A 41 2.04 -4.70 -9.19
CA TRP A 41 2.08 -3.74 -10.28
C TRP A 41 2.28 -2.30 -9.75
N ILE A 42 1.52 -1.85 -8.76
CA ILE A 42 1.68 -0.50 -8.16
C ILE A 42 3.11 -0.30 -7.64
N LEU A 43 3.63 -1.24 -6.85
CA LEU A 43 4.97 -1.19 -6.26
C LEU A 43 6.10 -1.23 -7.29
N THR A 44 5.82 -1.66 -8.52
CA THR A 44 6.82 -1.69 -9.59
C THR A 44 6.86 -0.40 -10.42
N GLN A 45 5.92 0.53 -10.23
CA GLN A 45 5.87 1.79 -10.97
C GLN A 45 6.82 2.85 -10.39
N GLU A 46 7.46 3.62 -11.27
CA GLU A 46 8.35 4.74 -10.90
C GLU A 46 7.61 5.83 -10.11
N LYS A 47 6.33 6.06 -10.45
CA LYS A 47 5.48 7.05 -9.78
C LYS A 47 4.87 6.56 -8.46
N CYS A 48 5.22 5.36 -7.99
CA CYS A 48 4.76 4.90 -6.70
C CYS A 48 5.34 5.79 -5.59
N ASP A 49 4.46 6.22 -4.68
CA ASP A 49 4.82 7.05 -3.52
C ASP A 49 5.28 6.16 -2.36
N LYS A 50 6.23 6.65 -1.55
CA LYS A 50 6.71 5.92 -0.38
C LYS A 50 5.62 5.61 0.63
N GLY A 51 4.62 6.49 0.80
CA GLY A 51 3.46 6.23 1.65
C GLY A 51 2.57 5.13 1.12
N THR A 52 2.42 5.02 -0.20
CA THR A 52 1.71 3.87 -0.82
C THR A 52 2.46 2.57 -0.54
N ALA A 53 3.78 2.56 -0.70
CA ALA A 53 4.61 1.39 -0.41
C ALA A 53 4.60 1.03 1.09
N ALA A 54 4.71 2.03 1.98
CA ALA A 54 4.65 1.84 3.43
C ALA A 54 3.30 1.27 3.86
N ARG A 55 2.18 1.72 3.27
CA ARG A 55 0.87 1.12 3.54
C ARG A 55 0.83 -0.37 3.25
N VAL A 56 1.34 -0.80 2.09
CA VAL A 56 1.38 -2.23 1.74
C VAL A 56 2.30 -2.98 2.70
N PHE A 57 3.46 -2.40 3.05
CA PHE A 57 4.37 -3.00 4.01
C PHE A 57 3.72 -3.19 5.38
N ASP A 58 2.96 -2.22 5.87
CA ASP A 58 2.30 -2.32 7.17
C ASP A 58 1.32 -3.49 7.23
N VAL A 59 0.50 -3.67 6.19
CA VAL A 59 -0.51 -4.74 6.17
C VAL A 59 0.18 -6.10 6.00
N GLU A 60 1.00 -6.27 4.97
CA GLU A 60 1.65 -7.54 4.63
C GLU A 60 2.78 -7.92 5.61
N GLY A 61 3.56 -6.91 5.99
CA GLY A 61 4.67 -7.01 6.94
C GLY A 61 4.20 -7.47 8.30
N LEU A 62 3.21 -6.79 8.88
CA LEU A 62 2.67 -7.19 10.18
C LEU A 62 1.91 -8.51 10.13
N GLY A 63 1.09 -8.69 9.10
CA GLY A 63 0.19 -9.83 8.97
C GLY A 63 0.96 -11.14 8.92
N HIS A 64 1.98 -11.22 8.06
CA HIS A 64 2.55 -12.51 7.66
C HIS A 64 4.06 -12.52 7.43
N TRP A 65 4.65 -11.41 6.95
CA TRP A 65 6.03 -11.45 6.43
C TRP A 65 7.12 -11.22 7.49
N LEU A 66 6.90 -10.30 8.44
CA LEU A 66 7.94 -9.86 9.37
C LEU A 66 8.37 -10.99 10.32
N GLY A 67 9.53 -11.58 10.00
CA GLY A 67 10.16 -12.65 10.76
C GLY A 67 10.06 -14.03 10.11
N ASP A 68 9.41 -14.15 8.95
CA ASP A 68 9.31 -15.41 8.21
C ASP A 68 10.52 -15.62 7.27
N ASP A 69 11.42 -16.56 7.62
CA ASP A 69 12.63 -16.84 6.85
C ASP A 69 12.37 -17.24 5.38
N THR A 70 11.21 -17.80 5.08
CA THR A 70 10.87 -18.24 3.71
C THR A 70 10.40 -17.05 2.89
N LEU A 71 9.44 -16.29 3.41
CA LEU A 71 8.86 -15.15 2.70
C LEU A 71 9.87 -14.01 2.53
N VAL A 72 10.78 -13.81 3.50
CA VAL A 72 11.85 -12.82 3.41
C VAL A 72 12.83 -13.11 2.28
N ARG A 73 12.94 -14.37 1.86
CA ARG A 73 13.81 -14.79 0.75
C ARG A 73 13.09 -14.81 -0.59
N ASP A 74 11.77 -14.65 -0.63
CA ASP A 74 11.03 -14.55 -1.88
C ASP A 74 11.17 -13.13 -2.45
N PRO A 75 11.88 -12.94 -3.59
CA PRO A 75 12.04 -11.63 -4.19
C PRO A 75 10.74 -11.07 -4.79
N ASN A 76 9.73 -11.91 -5.01
CA ASN A 76 8.44 -11.51 -5.57
C ASN A 76 7.42 -11.13 -4.50
N HIS A 77 7.71 -11.38 -3.22
CA HIS A 77 6.84 -10.95 -2.14
C HIS A 77 6.76 -9.42 -2.09
N LEU A 78 5.57 -8.87 -1.79
CA LEU A 78 5.31 -7.43 -1.78
C LEU A 78 6.31 -6.66 -0.90
N CYS A 79 6.58 -7.12 0.32
CA CYS A 79 7.60 -6.56 1.21
C CYS A 79 9.01 -6.55 0.59
N SER A 80 9.43 -7.62 -0.10
CA SER A 80 10.72 -7.67 -0.79
C SER A 80 10.79 -6.66 -1.94
N ILE A 81 9.71 -6.53 -2.72
CA ILE A 81 9.59 -5.53 -3.78
C ILE A 81 9.74 -4.13 -3.19
N ILE A 82 9.08 -3.85 -2.07
CA ILE A 82 9.15 -2.56 -1.36
C ILE A 82 10.58 -2.22 -0.96
N LEU A 83 11.26 -3.14 -0.28
CA LEU A 83 12.64 -2.92 0.18
C LEU A 83 13.60 -2.70 -0.99
N ASN A 84 13.46 -3.45 -2.08
CA ASN A 84 14.30 -3.32 -3.27
C ASN A 84 14.07 -2.01 -4.02
N ASN A 85 12.85 -1.48 -3.97
CA ASN A 85 12.43 -0.30 -4.72
C ASN A 85 12.39 0.99 -3.89
N TRP A 86 12.67 0.93 -2.59
CA TRP A 86 12.47 2.06 -1.70
C TRP A 86 13.16 3.35 -2.15
N GLY A 87 14.40 3.23 -2.62
CA GLY A 87 15.21 4.37 -3.07
C GLY A 87 14.76 4.98 -4.41
N ARG A 88 13.91 4.29 -5.18
CA ARG A 88 13.44 4.75 -6.50
C ARG A 88 11.99 5.28 -6.50
N TYR A 89 11.27 5.16 -5.38
CA TYR A 89 9.92 5.71 -5.27
C TYR A 89 9.93 7.23 -5.39
N GLY A 90 9.06 7.73 -6.28
CA GLY A 90 9.18 9.09 -6.83
C GLY A 90 8.81 10.20 -5.86
N SER A 91 7.81 9.98 -5.00
CA SER A 91 7.31 10.99 -4.04
C SER A 91 7.26 10.45 -2.60
N CYS A 92 7.27 11.36 -1.64
CA CYS A 92 7.22 11.10 -0.20
C CYS A 92 6.11 11.94 0.44
N GLU A 93 4.89 11.82 -0.07
CA GLU A 93 3.81 12.74 0.28
C GLU A 93 2.74 12.09 1.16
N PHE A 94 2.34 10.86 0.88
CA PHE A 94 1.08 10.33 1.41
C PHE A 94 1.24 9.73 2.81
N ASN A 95 0.29 10.04 3.69
CA ASN A 95 0.11 9.33 4.96
C ASN A 95 -0.44 7.93 4.71
N HIS A 96 -0.03 6.97 5.52
CA HIS A 96 -0.50 5.58 5.41
C HIS A 96 -1.18 5.05 6.68
N SER A 97 -1.26 5.88 7.73
CA SER A 97 -1.95 5.63 8.99
C SER A 97 -1.67 4.23 9.56
N PRO A 98 -0.45 3.99 10.06
CA PRO A 98 -0.05 2.68 10.60
C PRO A 98 -0.99 2.27 11.75
N GLN A 99 -1.36 0.98 11.79
CA GLN A 99 -2.27 0.47 12.83
C GLN A 99 -1.60 0.38 14.21
N ASP A 100 -0.32 -0.01 14.26
CA ASP A 100 0.48 -0.08 15.49
C ASP A 100 1.97 0.17 15.20
N GLU A 101 2.33 1.44 15.00
CA GLU A 101 3.71 1.87 14.67
C GLU A 101 4.75 1.33 15.67
N LYS A 102 4.39 1.29 16.95
CA LYS A 102 5.31 0.87 18.00
C LYS A 102 5.60 -0.63 17.92
N GLU A 103 4.57 -1.47 17.75
CA GLU A 103 4.76 -2.91 17.63
C GLU A 103 5.60 -3.26 16.40
N ILE A 104 5.32 -2.63 15.25
CA ILE A 104 6.08 -2.85 14.00
C ILE A 104 7.54 -2.52 14.23
N LEU A 105 7.83 -1.37 14.83
CA LEU A 105 9.19 -0.91 15.06
C LEU A 105 9.95 -1.85 16.00
N GLU A 106 9.34 -2.27 17.12
CA GLU A 106 9.96 -3.18 18.08
C GLU A 106 10.24 -4.56 17.46
N ARG A 107 9.29 -5.14 16.72
CA ARG A 107 9.49 -6.41 16.00
C ARG A 107 10.60 -6.29 14.96
N THR A 108 10.60 -5.20 14.18
CA THR A 108 11.60 -4.95 13.15
C THR A 108 13.01 -4.88 13.75
N GLN A 109 13.19 -4.08 14.81
CA GLN A 109 14.47 -3.96 15.49
C GLN A 109 14.94 -5.30 16.08
N LYS A 110 14.04 -6.10 16.65
CA LYS A 110 14.36 -7.44 17.16
C LYS A 110 14.87 -8.37 16.06
N HIS A 111 14.22 -8.40 14.89
CA HIS A 111 14.68 -9.23 13.77
C HIS A 111 16.00 -8.74 13.18
N MET A 112 16.20 -7.42 13.11
CA MET A 112 17.48 -6.83 12.71
C MET A 112 18.63 -7.20 13.64
N ALA A 113 18.40 -7.20 14.96
CA ALA A 113 19.41 -7.63 15.93
C ALA A 113 19.85 -9.09 15.73
N ASN A 114 19.00 -9.92 15.12
CA ASN A 114 19.30 -11.31 14.77
C ASN A 114 19.95 -11.47 13.38
N GLY A 115 20.29 -10.36 12.70
CA GLY A 115 20.94 -10.36 11.40
C GLY A 115 19.99 -10.45 10.20
N MET A 116 18.67 -10.46 10.42
CA MET A 116 17.67 -10.37 9.36
C MET A 116 17.60 -8.92 8.84
N TYR A 117 17.29 -8.72 7.55
CA TYR A 117 17.14 -7.38 6.94
C TYR A 117 18.40 -6.49 6.95
N VAL A 118 19.57 -7.06 7.22
CA VAL A 118 20.83 -6.30 7.19
C VAL A 118 21.04 -5.72 5.79
N GLY A 119 21.26 -4.40 5.72
CA GLY A 119 21.48 -3.68 4.47
C GLY A 119 20.22 -3.35 3.68
N THR A 120 19.02 -3.64 4.22
CA THR A 120 17.75 -3.20 3.61
C THR A 120 17.26 -1.89 4.24
N PRO A 121 16.39 -1.13 3.56
CA PRO A 121 15.84 0.12 4.09
C PRO A 121 14.66 -0.09 5.06
N ILE A 122 14.54 -1.25 5.70
CA ILE A 122 13.34 -1.63 6.46
C ILE A 122 12.96 -0.63 7.57
N LEU A 123 13.94 -0.04 8.25
CA LEU A 123 13.67 0.99 9.26
C LEU A 123 13.10 2.26 8.63
N GLU A 124 13.58 2.66 7.45
CA GLU A 124 13.03 3.81 6.75
C GLU A 124 11.58 3.57 6.31
N VAL A 125 11.24 2.33 5.93
CA VAL A 125 9.88 1.95 5.56
C VAL A 125 8.95 2.05 6.75
N VAL A 126 9.32 1.38 7.86
CA VAL A 126 8.50 1.31 9.09
C VAL A 126 8.35 2.67 9.77
N GLN A 127 9.36 3.53 9.66
CA GLN A 127 9.35 4.87 10.27
C GLN A 127 8.90 5.95 9.31
N TYR A 128 8.44 5.58 8.11
CA TYR A 128 8.00 6.55 7.12
C TYR A 128 6.80 7.33 7.66
N VAL A 129 6.80 8.66 7.53
CA VAL A 129 5.65 9.50 7.89
C VAL A 129 5.35 10.40 6.71
N GLY A 130 4.10 10.35 6.24
CA GLY A 130 3.61 11.21 5.17
C GLY A 130 3.36 12.63 5.66
N SER A 131 3.02 13.52 4.73
CA SER A 131 2.73 14.92 5.02
C SER A 131 1.26 15.29 4.80
N ARG A 132 0.52 14.48 4.04
CA ARG A 132 -0.88 14.72 3.68
C ARG A 132 -1.60 13.43 3.31
N ASP A 133 -2.92 13.49 3.27
CA ASP A 133 -3.73 12.41 2.71
C ASP A 133 -3.84 12.55 1.19
N ALA A 134 -4.02 11.41 0.50
CA ALA A 134 -4.32 11.40 -0.92
C ALA A 134 -5.79 11.72 -1.17
N VAL A 135 -6.08 12.45 -2.25
CA VAL A 135 -7.45 12.77 -2.67
C VAL A 135 -7.77 12.07 -4.00
N SER A 136 -8.83 11.27 -4.03
CA SER A 136 -9.25 10.52 -5.22
C SER A 136 -10.75 10.33 -5.21
N GLU A 137 -11.36 10.41 -6.39
CA GLU A 137 -12.79 10.10 -6.59
C GLU A 137 -13.06 8.59 -6.54
N PHE A 138 -12.01 7.77 -6.51
CA PHE A 138 -12.07 6.32 -6.58
C PHE A 138 -11.35 5.67 -5.41
N GLU A 139 -11.87 4.51 -5.00
CA GLU A 139 -11.30 3.63 -3.99
C GLU A 139 -11.55 2.16 -4.34
N ALA A 140 -10.95 1.26 -3.58
CA ALA A 140 -11.22 -0.18 -3.68
C ALA A 140 -12.26 -0.66 -2.66
N GLU A 141 -13.03 -1.67 -3.04
CA GLU A 141 -13.99 -2.35 -2.16
C GLU A 141 -14.06 -3.84 -2.55
N ASP A 142 -13.59 -4.74 -1.68
CA ASP A 142 -13.53 -6.20 -1.93
C ASP A 142 -12.98 -6.56 -3.32
N GLY A 143 -11.80 -6.02 -3.64
CA GLY A 143 -11.11 -6.26 -4.91
C GLY A 143 -11.75 -5.58 -6.14
N LYS A 144 -12.78 -4.74 -5.95
CA LYS A 144 -13.41 -3.93 -7.01
C LYS A 144 -12.86 -2.51 -6.98
N ILE A 145 -13.07 -1.77 -8.07
CA ILE A 145 -12.88 -0.31 -8.09
C ILE A 145 -14.25 0.37 -8.10
N VAL A 146 -14.47 1.31 -7.19
CA VAL A 146 -15.72 2.04 -7.01
C VAL A 146 -15.49 3.55 -6.93
N VAL A 147 -16.57 4.32 -7.02
CA VAL A 147 -16.52 5.76 -6.69
C VAL A 147 -16.53 5.86 -5.18
N ALA A 148 -15.59 6.61 -4.62
CA ALA A 148 -15.45 6.75 -3.18
C ALA A 148 -16.73 7.34 -2.56
N PHE A 149 -17.13 6.83 -1.39
CA PHE A 149 -18.43 7.18 -0.81
C PHE A 149 -18.57 8.68 -0.50
N ASP A 150 -17.52 9.33 -0.02
CA ASP A 150 -17.44 10.77 0.23
C ASP A 150 -17.59 11.59 -1.08
N HIS A 151 -17.00 11.10 -2.17
CA HIS A 151 -17.18 11.71 -3.48
C HIS A 151 -18.60 11.51 -4.02
N TRP A 152 -19.18 10.32 -3.78
CA TRP A 152 -20.56 10.02 -4.16
C TRP A 152 -21.56 10.91 -3.41
N THR A 153 -21.44 11.07 -2.09
CA THR A 153 -22.36 11.92 -1.30
C THR A 153 -22.26 13.38 -1.69
N LYS A 154 -21.05 13.90 -1.90
CA LYS A 154 -20.82 15.27 -2.40
C LYS A 154 -21.48 15.48 -3.77
N THR A 155 -21.32 14.54 -4.69
CA THR A 155 -21.91 14.61 -6.03
C THR A 155 -23.43 14.55 -6.01
N ASN A 156 -24.01 13.83 -5.05
CA ASN A 156 -25.46 13.67 -4.91
C ASN A 156 -26.10 14.68 -3.93
N GLY A 157 -25.33 15.65 -3.42
CA GLY A 157 -25.83 16.70 -2.51
C GLY A 157 -26.34 16.17 -1.17
N ILE A 158 -25.79 15.05 -0.69
CA ILE A 158 -26.17 14.43 0.58
C ILE A 158 -25.21 14.94 1.67
N GLU A 159 -25.72 15.67 2.64
CA GLU A 159 -25.00 15.98 3.88
C GLU A 159 -25.10 14.81 4.85
N ILE A 160 -23.96 14.18 5.17
CA ILE A 160 -23.91 13.20 6.26
C ILE A 160 -23.87 14.00 7.57
N THR A 161 -24.98 14.05 8.29
CA THR A 161 -25.00 14.51 9.68
C THR A 161 -24.48 13.40 10.59
N ASN A 162 -23.39 13.65 11.31
CA ASN A 162 -22.87 12.80 12.39
C ASN A 162 -23.85 12.72 13.57
#